data_AF-R7ULV1-F1
#
_entry.id   AF-R7ULV1-F1
#
_cell.length_a   1.000
_cell.length_b   1.000
_cell.length_c   1.000
_cell.angle_alpha   90.00
_cell.angle_beta   90.00
_cell.angle_gamma   90.00
#
_symmetry.space_group_name_H-M   'P 1'
#
loop_
_entity.id
_entity.type
_entity.pdbx_description
1 polymer ?
#
loop_
_entity_poly.entity_id
_entity_poly.type
_entity_poly.pdbx_seq_one_letter_code
_entity_poly.pdbx_strand_id
1 'polypeptide(L)'
;QLSSVCEARPPISRAKMAAITKSAIKGIKFYKHIVQSVEKFIHKGRPEFKVPGLYVMDSIVRQSRHQFSSEKDVFGPRFSKNIVRTFQFLFQCKGDDRSKVIRVLNLWQKNSVFPPAVIQPLLDLATDPTSTEKHMTVCSTTIWIGHLSKNTTQDNIMDEMVNYGEVHSVNLVPPRGCAYVCLSSRKDASRALSKLKGVKLLGNTLKVAWATNKGILESKWKHLWDVDQGSTFIPWDDLPDNISLDELTEGGVIDPETIPKRLRSEFSVIHTVL
;
A
#
# COMPACT_ATOMS: atom_id res chain seq x y z
N GLN A 1 -6.27 -20.29 9.87
CA GLN A 1 -5.17 -20.50 10.85
C GLN A 1 -4.41 -19.21 11.16
N LEU A 2 -4.06 -18.37 10.18
CA LEU A 2 -3.50 -17.03 10.47
C LEU A 2 -4.45 -16.14 11.28
N SER A 3 -5.77 -16.29 11.13
CA SER A 3 -6.79 -15.64 11.98
C SER A 3 -6.61 -15.93 13.48
N SER A 4 -6.23 -17.16 13.84
CA SER A 4 -5.97 -17.54 15.24
C SER A 4 -4.66 -16.98 15.82
N VAL A 5 -3.83 -16.34 14.98
CA VAL A 5 -2.67 -15.57 15.46
C VAL A 5 -3.11 -14.18 15.92
N CYS A 6 -4.12 -13.59 15.27
CA CYS A 6 -4.69 -12.30 15.67
C CYS A 6 -5.37 -12.34 17.04
N GLU A 7 -5.82 -13.52 17.47
CA GLU A 7 -6.50 -13.75 18.75
C GLU A 7 -5.53 -13.97 19.93
N ALA A 8 -4.27 -14.34 19.67
CA ALA A 8 -3.28 -14.59 20.70
C ALA A 8 -2.51 -13.31 21.05
N ARG A 9 -2.41 -12.96 22.35
CA ARG A 9 -1.49 -11.90 22.78
C ARG A 9 -0.05 -12.35 22.53
N PRO A 10 0.81 -11.51 21.89
CA PRO A 10 2.23 -11.80 21.79
C PRO A 10 2.86 -12.05 23.17
N PRO A 11 3.86 -12.95 23.29
CA PRO A 11 4.59 -13.62 22.22
C PRO A 11 3.89 -14.88 21.67
N ILE A 12 3.99 -15.11 20.34
CA ILE A 12 3.50 -16.36 19.74
C ILE A 12 4.37 -17.52 20.20
N SER A 13 3.74 -18.60 20.68
CA SER A 13 4.46 -19.79 21.13
C SER A 13 5.18 -20.52 19.99
N ARG A 14 6.31 -21.16 20.30
CA ARG A 14 7.08 -21.98 19.34
C ARG A 14 6.22 -23.07 18.69
N ALA A 15 5.32 -23.70 19.46
CA ALA A 15 4.41 -24.72 18.95
C ALA A 15 3.43 -24.15 17.92
N LYS A 16 2.89 -22.95 18.16
CA LYS A 16 2.00 -22.27 17.22
C LYS A 16 2.73 -21.91 15.93
N MET A 17 3.96 -21.40 16.04
CA MET A 17 4.84 -21.13 14.90
C MET A 17 5.06 -22.38 14.04
N ALA A 18 5.46 -23.49 14.67
CA ALA A 18 5.67 -24.76 13.98
C ALA A 18 4.40 -25.26 13.28
N ALA A 19 3.22 -25.10 13.90
CA ALA A 19 1.95 -25.49 13.29
C ALA A 19 1.63 -24.67 12.02
N ILE A 20 1.84 -23.36 12.07
CA ILE A 20 1.63 -22.46 10.91
C ILE A 20 2.57 -22.85 9.77
N THR A 21 3.86 -23.03 10.06
CA THR A 21 4.86 -23.42 9.08
C THR A 21 4.52 -24.78 8.46
N LYS A 22 4.16 -25.77 9.28
CA LYS A 22 3.74 -27.10 8.79
C LYS A 22 2.54 -27.01 7.84
N SER A 23 1.55 -26.19 8.17
CA SER A 23 0.38 -25.97 7.30
C SER A 23 0.76 -25.26 5.99
N ALA A 24 1.65 -24.27 6.05
CA ALA A 24 2.12 -23.56 4.86
C ALA A 24 2.86 -24.50 3.90
N ILE A 25 3.77 -25.33 4.43
CA ILE A 25 4.53 -26.30 3.64
C ILE A 25 3.63 -27.39 3.06
N LYS A 26 2.66 -27.92 3.81
CA LYS A 26 1.66 -28.86 3.27
C LYS A 26 0.84 -28.23 2.14
N GLY A 27 0.56 -26.93 2.23
CA GLY A 27 -0.19 -26.16 1.25
C GLY A 27 0.64 -25.57 0.11
N ILE A 28 1.86 -26.05 -0.15
CA ILE A 28 2.81 -25.44 -1.12
C ILE A 28 2.21 -25.20 -2.52
N LYS A 29 1.26 -26.04 -2.98
CA LYS A 29 0.55 -25.82 -4.26
C LYS A 29 -0.16 -24.46 -4.32
N PHE A 30 -0.55 -23.91 -3.17
CA PHE A 30 -1.23 -22.62 -3.02
C PHE A 30 -0.30 -21.53 -2.45
N TYR A 31 1.03 -21.66 -2.60
CA TYR A 31 2.03 -20.75 -2.01
C TYR A 31 1.74 -19.27 -2.27
N LYS A 32 1.21 -18.90 -3.45
CA LYS A 32 0.84 -17.50 -3.77
C LYS A 32 -0.20 -16.94 -2.79
N HIS A 33 -1.24 -17.72 -2.47
CA HIS A 33 -2.28 -17.32 -1.51
C HIS A 33 -1.77 -17.33 -0.07
N ILE A 34 -0.89 -18.28 0.27
CA ILE A 34 -0.25 -18.33 1.58
C ILE A 34 0.61 -17.08 1.80
N VAL A 35 1.48 -16.75 0.85
CA VAL A 35 2.31 -15.53 0.89
C VAL A 35 1.43 -14.29 1.01
N GLN A 36 0.42 -14.15 0.14
CA GLN A 36 -0.52 -13.02 0.22
C GLN A 36 -1.20 -12.92 1.60
N SER A 37 -1.51 -14.05 2.23
CA SER A 37 -2.14 -14.06 3.56
C SER A 37 -1.17 -13.60 4.65
N VAL A 38 0.10 -13.99 4.57
CA VAL A 38 1.16 -13.53 5.49
C VAL A 38 1.44 -12.04 5.29
N GLU A 39 1.58 -11.57 4.05
CA GLU A 39 1.74 -10.15 3.71
C GLU A 39 0.55 -9.33 4.25
N LYS A 40 -0.70 -9.76 3.99
CA LYS A 40 -1.90 -9.10 4.51
C LYS A 40 -1.94 -9.06 6.04
N PHE A 41 -1.51 -10.14 6.71
CA PHE A 41 -1.40 -10.18 8.16
C PHE A 41 -0.41 -9.15 8.69
N ILE A 42 0.75 -9.00 8.03
CA ILE A 42 1.75 -7.98 8.40
C ILE A 42 1.22 -6.57 8.11
N HIS A 43 0.63 -6.33 6.94
CA HIS A 43 0.17 -5.00 6.53
C HIS A 43 -0.97 -4.49 7.42
N LYS A 44 -1.98 -5.33 7.66
CA LYS A 44 -3.19 -4.95 8.42
C LYS A 44 -3.08 -5.21 9.93
N GLY A 45 -2.07 -5.97 10.36
CA GLY A 45 -1.86 -6.32 11.76
C GLY A 45 -1.48 -5.11 12.61
N ARG A 46 -1.88 -5.13 13.89
CA ARG A 46 -1.45 -4.12 14.89
C ARG A 46 0.08 -4.12 15.03
N PRO A 47 0.70 -3.02 15.50
CA PRO A 47 2.16 -2.93 15.66
C PRO A 47 2.80 -4.08 16.46
N GLU A 48 2.07 -4.66 17.42
CA GLU A 48 2.52 -5.80 18.25
C GLU A 48 2.67 -7.11 17.46
N PHE A 49 2.05 -7.21 16.28
CA PHE A 49 2.08 -8.41 15.44
C PHE A 49 3.10 -8.35 14.30
N LYS A 50 3.85 -7.25 14.17
CA LYS A 50 4.85 -7.09 13.10
C LYS A 50 5.98 -8.13 13.23
N VAL A 51 6.67 -8.17 14.37
CA VAL A 51 7.75 -9.16 14.61
C VAL A 51 7.25 -10.61 14.52
N PRO A 52 6.09 -10.98 15.11
CA PRO A 52 5.55 -12.31 14.90
C PRO A 52 5.24 -12.64 13.42
N GLY A 53 4.73 -11.68 12.64
CA GLY A 53 4.52 -11.86 11.20
C GLY A 53 5.82 -12.10 10.44
N LEU A 54 6.88 -11.38 10.78
CA LEU A 54 8.23 -11.62 10.24
C LEU A 54 8.75 -13.02 10.56
N TYR A 55 8.52 -13.51 11.78
CA TYR A 55 8.92 -14.87 12.16
C TYR A 55 8.13 -15.95 11.41
N VAL A 56 6.88 -15.68 11.04
CA VAL A 56 6.11 -16.59 10.16
C VAL A 56 6.74 -16.65 8.78
N MET A 57 7.07 -15.49 8.20
CA MET A 57 7.76 -15.42 6.92
C MET A 57 9.12 -16.15 6.95
N ASP A 58 9.96 -15.86 7.95
CA ASP A 58 11.26 -16.52 8.15
C ASP A 58 11.12 -18.04 8.27
N SER A 59 10.21 -18.50 9.13
CA SER A 59 10.03 -19.93 9.39
C SER A 59 9.55 -20.68 8.14
N ILE A 60 8.63 -20.11 7.35
CA ILE A 60 8.16 -20.71 6.09
C ILE A 60 9.29 -20.80 5.07
N VAL A 61 10.03 -19.71 4.84
CA VAL A 61 11.12 -19.67 3.86
C VAL A 61 12.23 -20.65 4.25
N ARG A 62 12.66 -20.65 5.52
CA ARG A 62 13.69 -21.58 5.99
C ARG A 62 13.25 -23.04 5.88
N GLN A 63 12.03 -23.36 6.28
CA GLN A 63 11.54 -24.74 6.21
C GLN A 63 11.39 -25.22 4.76
N SER A 64 10.92 -24.36 3.86
CA SER A 64 10.81 -24.68 2.44
C SER A 64 12.18 -24.97 1.82
N ARG A 65 13.16 -24.10 2.06
CA ARG A 65 14.55 -24.28 1.60
C ARG A 65 15.20 -25.54 2.16
N HIS A 66 14.94 -25.84 3.44
CA HIS A 66 15.47 -27.05 4.07
C HIS A 66 14.85 -28.32 3.48
N GLN A 67 13.54 -28.33 3.25
CA GLN A 67 12.82 -29.50 2.77
C GLN A 67 12.97 -29.75 1.27
N PHE A 68 13.07 -28.69 0.45
CA PHE A 68 13.05 -28.80 -1.01
C PHE A 68 14.37 -28.39 -1.69
N SER A 69 15.35 -27.88 -0.93
CA SER A 69 16.53 -27.14 -1.40
C SER A 69 16.26 -25.66 -1.68
N SER A 70 17.34 -24.88 -1.77
CA SER A 70 17.27 -23.45 -2.07
C SER A 70 16.74 -23.14 -3.47
N GLU A 71 17.00 -24.00 -4.46
CA GLU A 71 16.60 -23.77 -5.85
C GLU A 71 15.13 -24.07 -6.09
N LYS A 72 14.55 -25.00 -5.32
CA LYS A 72 13.13 -25.39 -5.45
C LYS A 72 12.22 -24.63 -4.50
N ASP A 73 12.75 -23.72 -3.68
CA ASP A 73 11.95 -22.88 -2.80
C ASP A 73 11.07 -21.92 -3.62
N VAL A 74 9.76 -22.02 -3.42
CA VAL A 74 8.77 -21.14 -4.05
C VAL A 74 8.39 -19.94 -3.19
N PHE A 75 8.67 -19.97 -1.88
CA PHE A 75 8.24 -18.94 -0.95
C PHE A 75 9.17 -17.74 -0.97
N GLY A 76 10.49 -17.94 -0.90
CA GLY A 76 11.49 -16.87 -0.95
C GLY A 76 11.29 -15.97 -2.17
N PRO A 77 11.40 -16.49 -3.41
CA PRO A 77 11.18 -15.69 -4.62
C PRO A 77 9.81 -15.00 -4.68
N ARG A 78 8.77 -15.58 -4.07
CA ARG A 78 7.45 -14.97 -4.03
C ARG A 78 7.37 -13.80 -3.05
N PHE A 79 7.93 -13.94 -1.84
CA PHE A 79 8.01 -12.84 -0.88
C PHE A 79 8.87 -11.70 -1.41
N SER A 80 9.97 -11.99 -2.11
CA SER A 80 10.86 -10.97 -2.70
C SER A 80 10.13 -9.94 -3.57
N LYS A 81 9.01 -10.32 -4.21
CA LYS A 81 8.24 -9.41 -5.08
C LYS A 81 7.67 -8.18 -4.35
N ASN A 82 7.33 -8.32 -3.07
CA ASN A 82 6.74 -7.25 -2.26
C ASN A 82 7.52 -7.05 -0.95
N ILE A 83 8.77 -7.52 -0.87
CA ILE A 83 9.50 -7.59 0.40
C ILE A 83 9.80 -6.21 0.96
N VAL A 84 10.14 -5.23 0.11
CA VAL A 84 10.36 -3.83 0.53
C VAL A 84 9.10 -3.27 1.18
N ARG A 85 7.96 -3.35 0.50
CA ARG A 85 6.64 -2.96 1.06
C ARG A 85 6.33 -3.68 2.36
N THR A 86 6.55 -4.99 2.41
CA THR A 86 6.31 -5.78 3.63
C THR A 86 7.15 -5.25 4.79
N PHE A 87 8.41 -4.90 4.55
CA PHE A 87 9.30 -4.36 5.56
C PHE A 87 8.96 -2.92 5.97
N GLN A 88 8.44 -2.07 5.08
CA GLN A 88 7.90 -0.76 5.45
C GLN A 88 6.83 -0.90 6.55
N PHE A 89 5.92 -1.88 6.43
CA PHE A 89 4.95 -2.19 7.49
C PHE A 89 5.58 -2.85 8.72
N LEU A 90 6.61 -3.69 8.57
CA LEU A 90 7.29 -4.31 9.70
C LEU A 90 8.00 -3.29 10.59
N PHE A 91 8.59 -2.26 9.98
CA PHE A 91 9.30 -1.21 10.71
C PHE A 91 8.39 -0.22 11.46
N GLN A 92 7.07 -0.31 11.27
CA GLN A 92 6.06 0.36 12.12
C GLN A 92 5.83 -0.35 13.47
N CYS A 93 6.69 -1.30 13.85
CA CYS A 93 6.68 -1.95 15.17
C CYS A 93 6.99 -0.97 16.32
N LYS A 94 6.61 -1.30 17.56
CA LYS A 94 6.81 -0.45 18.73
C LYS A 94 8.08 -0.80 19.52
N GLY A 95 8.71 0.20 20.13
CA GLY A 95 9.81 0.02 21.08
C GLY A 95 11.01 -0.75 20.50
N ASP A 96 11.56 -1.69 21.26
CA ASP A 96 12.79 -2.42 20.92
C ASP A 96 12.61 -3.49 19.82
N ASP A 97 11.40 -3.64 19.25
CA ASP A 97 11.12 -4.63 18.21
C ASP A 97 11.88 -4.38 16.90
N ARG A 98 12.28 -3.13 16.64
CA ARG A 98 13.09 -2.78 15.46
C ARG A 98 14.39 -3.57 15.41
N SER A 99 15.07 -3.71 16.55
CA SER A 99 16.31 -4.48 16.66
C SER A 99 16.10 -5.97 16.32
N LYS A 100 14.92 -6.51 16.62
CA LYS A 100 14.55 -7.90 16.30
C LYS A 100 14.36 -8.09 14.80
N VAL A 101 13.78 -7.11 14.10
CA VAL A 101 13.65 -7.12 12.63
C VAL A 101 15.03 -7.09 11.97
N ILE A 102 15.90 -6.16 12.41
CA ILE A 102 17.29 -6.05 11.89
C ILE A 102 18.07 -7.35 12.12
N ARG A 103 17.91 -7.98 13.29
CA ARG A 103 18.54 -9.27 13.59
C ARG A 103 18.15 -10.36 12.59
N VAL A 104 16.90 -10.40 12.15
CA VAL A 104 16.45 -11.37 11.13
C VAL A 104 17.09 -11.07 9.77
N LEU A 105 17.17 -9.80 9.35
CA LEU A 105 17.84 -9.40 8.11
C LEU A 105 19.31 -9.82 8.10
N ASN A 106 20.04 -9.54 9.18
CA ASN A 106 21.45 -9.94 9.33
C ASN A 106 21.61 -11.47 9.28
N LEU A 107 20.67 -12.22 9.88
CA LEU A 107 20.66 -13.68 9.79
C LEU A 107 20.34 -14.17 8.37
N TRP A 108 19.48 -13.49 7.62
CA TRP A 108 19.20 -13.83 6.23
C TRP A 108 20.40 -13.58 5.33
N GLN A 109 21.12 -12.47 5.54
CA GLN A 109 22.36 -12.16 4.82
C GLN A 109 23.43 -13.21 5.11
N LYS A 110 23.70 -13.49 6.40
CA LYS A 110 24.72 -14.46 6.83
C LYS A 110 24.47 -15.86 6.29
N ASN A 111 23.21 -16.28 6.20
CA ASN A 111 22.84 -17.63 5.74
C ASN A 111 22.41 -17.68 4.26
N SER A 112 22.63 -16.60 3.50
CA SER A 112 22.25 -16.50 2.09
C SER A 112 20.80 -16.93 1.82
N VAL A 113 19.88 -16.54 2.71
CA VAL A 113 18.43 -16.83 2.55
C VAL A 113 17.87 -16.02 1.38
N PHE A 114 18.29 -14.77 1.27
CA PHE A 114 18.04 -13.86 0.16
C PHE A 114 19.36 -13.26 -0.33
N PRO A 115 19.46 -12.87 -1.62
CA PRO A 115 20.66 -12.24 -2.15
C PRO A 115 20.88 -10.84 -1.55
N PRO A 116 22.14 -10.34 -1.53
CA PRO A 116 22.44 -8.99 -1.03
C PRO A 116 21.63 -7.88 -1.68
N ALA A 117 21.34 -7.97 -2.99
CA ALA A 117 20.50 -7.01 -3.71
C ALA A 117 19.06 -6.89 -3.15
N VAL A 118 18.57 -7.93 -2.48
CA VAL A 118 17.27 -7.90 -1.79
C VAL A 118 17.42 -7.43 -0.34
N ILE A 119 18.50 -7.83 0.36
CA ILE A 119 18.68 -7.50 1.77
C ILE A 119 19.12 -6.05 2.00
N GLN A 120 20.01 -5.51 1.16
CA GLN A 120 20.61 -4.19 1.40
C GLN A 120 19.56 -3.07 1.46
N PRO A 121 18.58 -2.98 0.54
CA PRO A 121 17.51 -1.99 0.65
C PRO A 121 16.71 -2.10 1.96
N LEU A 122 16.55 -3.31 2.51
CA LEU A 122 15.83 -3.54 3.76
C LEU A 122 16.64 -3.11 4.99
N LEU A 123 17.97 -3.22 4.93
CA LEU A 123 18.87 -2.71 5.96
C LEU A 123 18.93 -1.17 5.91
N ASP A 124 18.95 -0.59 4.72
CA ASP A 124 18.93 0.86 4.52
C ASP A 124 17.61 1.46 5.08
N LEU A 125 16.48 0.76 4.89
CA LEU A 125 15.19 1.08 5.54
C LEU A 125 15.27 1.11 7.07
N ALA A 126 16.11 0.26 7.62
CA ALA A 126 16.28 0.09 9.04
C ALA A 126 17.14 1.20 9.65
N THR A 127 18.04 1.79 8.87
CA THR A 127 18.87 2.93 9.29
C THR A 127 18.18 4.26 9.04
N ASP A 128 17.43 4.37 7.96
CA ASP A 128 16.69 5.57 7.59
C ASP A 128 15.31 5.16 7.02
N PRO A 129 14.23 5.36 7.78
CA PRO A 129 12.87 5.06 7.33
C PRO A 129 12.47 5.77 6.03
N THR A 130 13.13 6.89 5.70
CA THR A 130 12.89 7.66 4.48
C THR A 130 13.69 7.14 3.28
N SER A 131 14.62 6.20 3.48
CA SER A 131 15.60 5.76 2.48
C SER A 131 15.10 4.70 1.49
N THR A 132 13.97 4.02 1.70
CA THR A 132 13.65 2.87 0.83
C THR A 132 12.96 3.16 -0.46
N GLU A 133 12.49 4.37 -0.67
CA GLU A 133 11.71 4.62 -1.86
C GLU A 133 11.91 6.09 -2.19
N LYS A 134 13.04 6.36 -2.86
CA LYS A 134 13.28 7.60 -3.59
C LYS A 134 12.22 7.67 -4.69
N HIS A 135 11.02 8.05 -4.31
CA HIS A 135 9.88 8.20 -5.18
C HIS A 135 9.23 9.56 -4.91
N MET A 136 8.61 10.12 -5.92
CA MET A 136 7.67 11.22 -5.75
C MET A 136 6.28 10.62 -5.59
N THR A 137 5.55 11.05 -4.56
CA THR A 137 4.19 10.57 -4.29
C THR A 137 3.17 11.55 -4.82
N VAL A 138 2.24 11.04 -5.63
CA VAL A 138 1.06 11.78 -6.10
C VAL A 138 -0.17 11.20 -5.43
N CYS A 139 -0.79 11.96 -4.52
CA CYS A 139 -2.00 11.58 -3.81
C CYS A 139 -3.24 12.02 -4.61
N SER A 140 -4.18 11.13 -4.88
CA SER A 140 -5.42 11.50 -5.56
C SER A 140 -6.37 12.30 -4.65
N THR A 141 -7.06 13.28 -5.18
CA THR A 141 -8.21 13.91 -4.52
C THR A 141 -9.54 13.39 -5.07
N THR A 142 -9.47 12.34 -5.90
CA THR A 142 -10.62 11.75 -6.58
C THR A 142 -11.06 10.45 -5.89
N ILE A 143 -12.36 10.33 -5.63
CA ILE A 143 -12.98 9.10 -5.14
C ILE A 143 -13.92 8.50 -6.20
N TRP A 144 -14.04 7.19 -6.19
CA TRP A 144 -15.06 6.45 -6.92
C TRP A 144 -16.22 6.13 -5.99
N ILE A 145 -17.45 6.40 -6.45
CA ILE A 145 -18.70 6.06 -5.79
C ILE A 145 -19.47 5.12 -6.70
N GLY A 146 -19.67 3.88 -6.27
CA GLY A 146 -20.40 2.86 -7.01
C GLY A 146 -21.70 2.46 -6.36
N HIS A 147 -22.44 1.60 -7.08
CA HIS A 147 -23.78 1.13 -6.71
C HIS A 147 -24.82 2.27 -6.73
N LEU A 148 -24.63 3.27 -7.58
CA LEU A 148 -25.60 4.35 -7.75
C LEU A 148 -26.90 3.81 -8.35
N SER A 149 -28.03 4.40 -7.94
CA SER A 149 -29.33 4.14 -8.56
C SER A 149 -29.32 4.65 -10.00
N LYS A 150 -30.09 4.01 -10.90
CA LYS A 150 -30.26 4.47 -12.29
C LYS A 150 -30.84 5.89 -12.39
N ASN A 151 -31.51 6.35 -11.34
CA ASN A 151 -32.11 7.68 -11.25
C ASN A 151 -31.19 8.71 -10.58
N THR A 152 -29.97 8.32 -10.21
CA THR A 152 -29.01 9.25 -9.56
C THR A 152 -28.57 10.29 -10.58
N THR A 153 -28.72 11.56 -10.24
CA THR A 153 -28.23 12.69 -11.05
C THR A 153 -26.90 13.22 -10.54
N GLN A 154 -26.26 14.09 -11.32
CA GLN A 154 -25.07 14.82 -10.90
C GLN A 154 -25.37 15.71 -9.67
N ASP A 155 -26.54 16.35 -9.63
CA ASP A 155 -26.95 17.23 -8.52
C ASP A 155 -27.08 16.43 -7.22
N ASN A 156 -27.66 15.22 -7.26
CA ASN A 156 -27.74 14.37 -6.07
C ASN A 156 -26.35 14.05 -5.48
N ILE A 157 -25.35 13.90 -6.34
CA ILE A 157 -23.97 13.65 -5.91
C ILE A 157 -23.35 14.94 -5.38
N MET A 158 -23.51 16.07 -6.09
CA MET A 158 -23.02 17.38 -5.63
C MET A 158 -23.55 17.71 -4.23
N ASP A 159 -24.87 17.59 -4.03
CA ASP A 159 -25.55 17.90 -2.75
C ASP A 159 -25.03 17.03 -1.60
N GLU A 160 -24.82 15.73 -1.85
CA GLU A 160 -24.25 14.83 -0.85
C GLU A 160 -22.77 15.18 -0.57
N MET A 161 -22.00 15.48 -1.62
CA MET A 161 -20.56 15.64 -1.54
C MET A 161 -20.11 16.95 -0.88
N VAL A 162 -20.92 18.01 -0.98
CA VAL A 162 -20.70 19.31 -0.33
C VAL A 162 -20.51 19.18 1.19
N ASN A 163 -21.10 18.17 1.82
CA ASN A 163 -20.94 17.91 3.26
C ASN A 163 -19.50 17.50 3.64
N TYR A 164 -18.70 17.07 2.66
CA TYR A 164 -17.33 16.60 2.90
C TYR A 164 -16.27 17.58 2.41
N GLY A 165 -16.58 18.52 1.52
CA GLY A 165 -15.62 19.51 1.04
C GLY A 165 -16.05 20.12 -0.29
N GLU A 166 -15.26 21.08 -0.76
CA GLU A 166 -15.48 21.68 -2.07
C GLU A 166 -15.27 20.66 -3.19
N VAL A 167 -16.28 20.52 -4.04
CA VAL A 167 -16.28 19.60 -5.18
C VAL A 167 -15.72 20.32 -6.39
N HIS A 168 -14.60 19.82 -6.90
CA HIS A 168 -13.97 20.36 -8.10
C HIS A 168 -14.64 19.82 -9.38
N SER A 169 -14.95 18.51 -9.41
CA SER A 169 -15.67 17.92 -10.54
C SER A 169 -16.41 16.64 -10.18
N VAL A 170 -17.48 16.35 -10.93
CA VAL A 170 -18.24 15.09 -10.87
C VAL A 170 -18.33 14.52 -12.27
N ASN A 171 -17.91 13.27 -12.44
CA ASN A 171 -18.07 12.51 -13.67
C ASN A 171 -18.97 11.29 -13.38
N LEU A 172 -20.26 11.42 -13.70
CA LEU A 172 -21.25 10.36 -13.57
C LEU A 172 -21.18 9.41 -14.78
N VAL A 173 -21.17 8.11 -14.51
CA VAL A 173 -21.17 7.04 -15.54
C VAL A 173 -22.42 6.17 -15.34
N PRO A 174 -23.61 6.62 -15.78
CA PRO A 174 -24.87 5.91 -15.55
C PRO A 174 -24.89 4.45 -16.03
N PRO A 175 -24.32 4.10 -17.21
CA PRO A 175 -24.26 2.71 -17.66
C PRO A 175 -23.50 1.77 -16.70
N ARG A 176 -22.58 2.30 -15.89
CA ARG A 176 -21.80 1.55 -14.89
C ARG A 176 -22.32 1.72 -13.47
N GLY A 177 -23.36 2.54 -13.26
CA GLY A 177 -23.91 2.83 -11.93
C GLY A 177 -22.86 3.38 -10.97
N CYS A 178 -21.97 4.26 -11.45
CA CYS A 178 -20.92 4.86 -10.64
C CYS A 178 -20.60 6.28 -11.03
N ALA A 179 -19.92 7.00 -10.15
CA ALA A 179 -19.38 8.33 -10.41
C ALA A 179 -17.95 8.45 -9.88
N TYR A 180 -17.21 9.37 -10.47
CA TYR A 180 -15.92 9.83 -9.98
C TYR A 180 -16.07 11.26 -9.49
N VAL A 181 -15.68 11.53 -8.26
CA VAL A 181 -15.79 12.85 -7.64
C VAL A 181 -14.42 13.33 -7.24
N CYS A 182 -13.97 14.43 -7.83
CA CYS A 182 -12.74 15.13 -7.48
C CYS A 182 -13.07 16.23 -6.46
N LEU A 183 -12.40 16.22 -5.32
CA LEU A 183 -12.50 17.26 -4.30
C LEU A 183 -11.28 18.18 -4.35
N SER A 184 -11.41 19.42 -3.87
CA SER A 184 -10.30 20.38 -3.83
C SER A 184 -9.17 19.96 -2.88
N SER A 185 -9.46 19.09 -1.90
CA SER A 185 -8.49 18.66 -0.89
C SER A 185 -8.44 17.14 -0.70
N ARG A 186 -7.23 16.62 -0.57
CA ARG A 186 -6.97 15.23 -0.20
C ARG A 186 -7.59 14.85 1.14
N LYS A 187 -7.59 15.78 2.10
CA LYS A 187 -8.18 15.57 3.43
C LYS A 187 -9.69 15.38 3.35
N ASP A 188 -10.34 16.17 2.51
CA ASP A 188 -11.79 16.11 2.29
C ASP A 188 -12.18 14.84 1.55
N ALA A 189 -11.40 14.42 0.55
CA ALA A 189 -11.59 13.14 -0.13
C ALA A 189 -11.46 11.95 0.82
N SER A 190 -10.47 11.97 1.72
CA SER A 190 -10.29 10.93 2.73
C SER A 190 -11.46 10.88 3.73
N ARG A 191 -11.96 12.05 4.13
CA ARG A 191 -13.15 12.18 4.99
C ARG A 191 -14.39 11.61 4.32
N ALA A 192 -14.65 11.98 3.05
CA ALA A 192 -15.77 11.47 2.26
C ALA A 192 -15.70 9.94 2.14
N LEU A 193 -14.55 9.39 1.76
CA LEU A 193 -14.33 7.95 1.60
C LEU A 193 -14.62 7.15 2.89
N SER A 194 -14.29 7.73 4.04
CA SER A 194 -14.55 7.10 5.34
C SER A 194 -16.02 7.15 5.74
N LYS A 195 -16.71 8.26 5.43
CA LYS A 195 -18.09 8.52 5.88
C LYS A 195 -19.16 7.94 4.95
N LEU A 196 -18.91 7.91 3.64
CA LEU A 196 -19.85 7.41 2.64
C LEU A 196 -19.96 5.87 2.61
N LYS A 197 -19.05 5.18 3.28
CA LYS A 197 -19.04 3.72 3.28
C LYS A 197 -20.29 3.16 3.97
N GLY A 198 -21.20 2.60 3.18
CA GLY A 198 -22.46 2.05 3.69
C GLY A 198 -23.60 3.07 3.79
N VAL A 199 -23.38 4.32 3.38
CA VAL A 199 -24.44 5.33 3.25
C VAL A 199 -25.40 4.90 2.14
N LYS A 200 -26.69 5.21 2.30
CA LYS A 200 -27.69 4.97 1.26
C LYS A 200 -27.98 6.27 0.50
N LEU A 201 -27.93 6.20 -0.83
CA LEU A 201 -28.35 7.28 -1.72
C LEU A 201 -29.44 6.75 -2.65
N LEU A 202 -30.61 7.38 -2.63
CA LEU A 202 -31.80 6.97 -3.39
C LEU A 202 -32.12 5.46 -3.24
N GLY A 203 -32.02 4.96 -2.00
CA GLY A 203 -32.32 3.57 -1.65
C GLY A 203 -31.15 2.59 -1.82
N ASN A 204 -30.11 2.93 -2.57
CA ASN A 204 -28.96 2.05 -2.78
C ASN A 204 -27.84 2.31 -1.78
N THR A 205 -27.29 1.24 -1.20
CA THR A 205 -26.09 1.32 -0.35
C THR A 205 -24.85 1.54 -1.21
N LEU A 206 -24.19 2.68 -1.01
CA LEU A 206 -23.01 3.09 -1.75
C LEU A 206 -21.79 2.22 -1.42
N LYS A 207 -20.96 2.02 -2.44
CA LYS A 207 -19.57 1.57 -2.27
C LYS A 207 -18.62 2.69 -2.65
N VAL A 208 -17.56 2.86 -1.88
CA VAL A 208 -16.57 3.91 -2.12
C VAL A 208 -15.16 3.34 -2.11
N ALA A 209 -14.30 3.89 -2.96
CA ALA A 209 -12.88 3.58 -3.06
C ALA A 209 -12.12 4.79 -3.60
N TRP A 210 -10.80 4.82 -3.44
CA TRP A 210 -9.98 5.79 -4.12
C TRP A 210 -10.03 5.57 -5.63
N ALA A 211 -10.03 6.66 -6.39
CA ALA A 211 -9.87 6.61 -7.84
C ALA A 211 -8.54 7.24 -8.22
N THR A 212 -7.90 6.71 -9.26
CA THR A 212 -6.70 7.31 -9.84
C THR A 212 -7.04 8.72 -10.33
N ASN A 213 -6.19 9.70 -10.02
CA ASN A 213 -6.36 11.05 -10.53
C ASN A 213 -6.14 11.09 -12.04
N LYS A 214 -6.71 12.09 -12.72
CA LYS A 214 -6.72 12.18 -14.18
C LYS A 214 -5.29 12.26 -14.75
N GLY A 215 -4.44 13.09 -14.16
CA GLY A 215 -3.03 13.23 -14.55
C GLY A 215 -2.29 11.90 -14.57
N ILE A 216 -2.46 11.06 -13.54
CA ILE A 216 -1.85 9.72 -13.51
C ILE A 216 -2.55 8.76 -14.48
N LEU A 217 -3.88 8.83 -14.60
CA LEU A 217 -4.68 7.92 -15.42
C LEU A 217 -4.26 7.95 -16.90
N GLU A 218 -3.86 9.13 -17.39
CA GLU A 218 -3.42 9.38 -18.77
C GLU A 218 -1.90 9.22 -18.94
N SER A 219 -1.16 9.06 -17.84
CA SER A 219 0.30 8.92 -17.84
C SER A 219 0.80 7.48 -17.99
N LYS A 220 2.11 7.34 -18.29
CA LYS A 220 2.83 6.05 -18.25
C LYS A 220 2.86 5.41 -16.86
N TRP A 221 2.66 6.19 -15.77
CA TRP A 221 2.78 5.73 -14.38
C TRP A 221 1.49 5.16 -13.79
N LYS A 222 0.41 5.05 -14.57
CA LYS A 222 -0.86 4.43 -14.11
C LYS A 222 -0.68 3.07 -13.46
N HIS A 223 0.29 2.28 -13.92
CA HIS A 223 0.58 0.94 -13.39
C HIS A 223 1.15 0.96 -11.95
N LEU A 224 1.63 2.11 -11.47
CA LEU A 224 2.17 2.33 -10.12
C LEU A 224 1.10 2.80 -9.11
N TRP A 225 -0.16 2.93 -9.55
CA TRP A 225 -1.27 3.35 -8.68
C TRP A 225 -1.57 2.31 -7.59
N ASP A 226 -1.61 2.78 -6.34
CA ASP A 226 -2.05 2.02 -5.19
C ASP A 226 -3.48 2.40 -4.80
N VAL A 227 -4.42 1.48 -5.03
CA VAL A 227 -5.84 1.70 -4.73
C VAL A 227 -6.16 1.79 -3.24
N ASP A 228 -5.39 1.11 -2.38
CA ASP A 228 -5.65 1.10 -0.93
C ASP A 228 -5.19 2.42 -0.31
N GLN A 229 -4.06 2.93 -0.78
CA GLN A 229 -3.52 4.22 -0.34
C GLN A 229 -4.14 5.40 -1.09
N GLY A 230 -4.65 5.20 -2.30
CA GLY A 230 -5.13 6.29 -3.13
C GLY A 230 -4.01 7.19 -3.64
N SER A 231 -2.83 6.62 -3.90
CA SER A 231 -1.63 7.36 -4.30
C SER A 231 -0.81 6.59 -5.33
N THR A 232 -0.02 7.31 -6.12
CA THR A 232 0.97 6.76 -7.04
C THR A 232 2.36 7.07 -6.53
N PHE A 233 3.24 6.09 -6.56
CA PHE A 233 4.63 6.20 -6.11
C PHE A 233 5.56 6.12 -7.31
N ILE A 234 6.02 7.27 -7.81
CA ILE A 234 6.85 7.34 -9.02
C ILE A 234 8.34 7.35 -8.63
N PRO A 235 9.14 6.32 -8.97
CA PRO A 235 10.57 6.29 -8.66
C PRO A 235 11.29 7.53 -9.20
N TRP A 236 12.22 8.10 -8.45
CA TRP A 236 12.99 9.27 -8.86
C TRP A 236 13.82 9.03 -10.13
N ASP A 237 14.25 7.79 -10.34
CA ASP A 237 15.01 7.37 -11.52
C ASP A 237 14.14 7.34 -12.79
N ASP A 238 12.81 7.23 -12.64
CA ASP A 238 11.85 7.20 -13.75
C ASP A 238 11.31 8.61 -14.11
N LEU A 239 11.64 9.62 -13.29
CA LEU A 239 11.22 11.01 -13.48
C LEU A 239 12.12 11.69 -14.52
N PRO A 240 11.60 12.13 -15.67
CA PRO A 240 12.39 12.93 -16.60
C PRO A 240 12.77 14.29 -15.98
N ASP A 241 13.75 14.97 -16.58
CA ASP A 241 14.20 16.29 -16.11
C ASP A 241 13.25 17.43 -16.49
N ASN A 242 12.44 17.24 -17.54
CA ASN A 242 11.47 18.22 -18.05
C ASN A 242 10.02 17.82 -17.72
N ILE A 243 9.80 17.19 -16.57
CA ILE A 243 8.47 16.70 -16.20
C ILE A 243 7.53 17.86 -15.86
N SER A 244 6.37 17.91 -16.52
CA SER A 244 5.30 18.83 -16.13
C SER A 244 4.60 18.31 -14.87
N LEU A 245 4.88 18.94 -13.72
CA LEU A 245 4.23 18.58 -12.46
C LEU A 245 2.74 18.92 -12.46
N ASP A 246 2.33 19.96 -13.19
CA ASP A 246 0.94 20.40 -13.28
C ASP A 246 0.04 19.32 -13.89
N GLU A 247 0.47 18.71 -15.01
CA GLU A 247 -0.26 17.62 -15.67
C GLU A 247 -0.46 16.43 -14.73
N LEU A 248 0.53 16.12 -13.89
CA LEU A 248 0.43 15.03 -12.92
C LEU A 248 -0.54 15.31 -11.78
N THR A 249 -0.74 16.57 -11.46
CA THR A 249 -1.57 17.01 -10.34
C THR A 249 -3.04 17.16 -10.71
N GLU A 250 -3.44 16.96 -11.97
CA GLU A 250 -4.86 17.04 -12.33
C GLU A 250 -5.69 15.99 -11.57
N GLY A 251 -6.51 16.45 -10.62
CA GLY A 251 -7.29 15.63 -9.69
C GLY A 251 -6.50 14.99 -8.54
N GLY A 252 -5.31 15.51 -8.23
CA GLY A 252 -4.39 15.01 -7.21
C GLY A 252 -3.49 16.11 -6.63
N VAL A 253 -2.63 15.74 -5.70
CA VAL A 253 -1.65 16.62 -5.06
C VAL A 253 -0.33 15.86 -4.87
N ILE A 254 0.79 16.52 -5.10
CA ILE A 254 2.12 15.94 -4.84
C ILE A 254 2.46 16.12 -3.37
N ASP A 255 3.02 15.08 -2.74
CA ASP A 255 3.57 15.19 -1.40
C ASP A 255 4.94 15.90 -1.44
N PRO A 256 5.07 17.13 -0.89
CA PRO A 256 6.28 17.94 -1.00
C PRO A 256 7.51 17.30 -0.34
N GLU A 257 7.30 16.46 0.67
CA GLU A 257 8.41 15.79 1.37
C GLU A 257 9.08 14.72 0.50
N THR A 258 8.37 14.24 -0.51
CA THR A 258 8.81 13.16 -1.41
C THR A 258 9.42 13.66 -2.72
N ILE A 259 9.43 14.98 -2.94
CA ILE A 259 9.96 15.58 -4.17
C ILE A 259 11.50 15.53 -4.18
N PRO A 260 12.13 15.02 -5.25
CA PRO A 260 13.59 15.04 -5.39
C PRO A 260 14.12 16.47 -5.38
N LYS A 261 15.28 16.69 -4.76
CA LYS A 261 15.87 18.04 -4.58
C LYS A 261 15.91 18.86 -5.88
N ARG A 262 16.16 18.21 -7.03
CA ARG A 262 16.22 18.84 -8.36
C ARG A 262 14.89 19.45 -8.84
N LEU A 263 13.75 18.95 -8.38
CA LEU A 263 12.40 19.41 -8.78
C LEU A 263 11.74 20.34 -7.75
N ARG A 264 12.38 20.59 -6.61
CA ARG A 264 11.77 21.43 -5.54
C ARG A 264 11.59 22.89 -5.92
N SER A 265 12.47 23.43 -6.78
CA SER A 265 12.35 24.80 -7.28
C SER A 265 11.13 24.98 -8.17
N GLU A 266 10.88 24.03 -9.07
CA GLU A 266 9.71 24.02 -9.96
C GLU A 266 8.40 23.92 -9.18
N PHE A 267 8.35 23.03 -8.18
CA PHE A 267 7.20 22.90 -7.28
C PHE A 267 6.90 24.18 -6.48
N SER A 268 7.92 24.90 -6.02
CA SER A 268 7.75 26.12 -5.22
C SER A 268 7.16 27.27 -6.04
N VAL A 269 7.49 27.34 -7.34
CA VAL A 269 6.93 28.36 -8.24
C VAL A 269 5.43 28.14 -8.45
N ILE A 270 4.99 26.89 -8.62
CA ILE A 270 3.57 26.53 -8.81
C ILE A 270 2.71 26.93 -7.59
N HIS A 271 3.21 26.70 -6.37
CA HIS A 271 2.46 26.97 -5.14
C HIS A 271 2.57 28.41 -4.60
N THR A 272 3.33 29.30 -5.24
CA THR A 272 3.40 30.73 -4.87
C THR A 272 2.42 31.59 -5.69
N VAL A 273 1.80 31.03 -6.73
CA VAL A 273 0.92 31.76 -7.68
C VAL A 273 -0.58 31.50 -7.43
N LEU A 274 -0.92 30.77 -6.37
CA LEU A 274 -2.29 30.57 -5.86
C LEU A 274 -2.40 31.06 -4.42
#